data_AF-A0A2W5MHL1-F1
#
_entry.id   AF-A0A2W5MHL1-F1
#
_cell.length_a   1.000
_cell.length_b   1.000
_cell.length_c   1.000
_cell.angle_alpha   90.00
_cell.angle_beta   90.00
_cell.angle_gamma   90.00
#
_symmetry.space_group_name_H-M   'P 1'
#
loop_
_entity.id
_entity.type
_entity.pdbx_description
1 polymer ?
#
loop_
_entity_poly.entity_id
_entity_poly.type
_entity_poly.pdbx_seq_one_letter_code
_entity_poly.pdbx_strand_id
1 'polypeptide(L)'
;MSLWEEQGGEPPAALARKPAIGRGLGLYWRAFSDLSAEREVGLSGPRPIGFSAIDRWARRYRVDDVDGFDRLKRFVRAMDAEWMKGVRG
;
A
#
# COMPACT_ATOMS: atom_id res chain seq x y z
N MET A 1 -18.13 -1.49 -16.30
CA MET A 1 -19.35 -0.68 -16.23
C MET A 1 -19.80 -0.62 -14.79
N SER A 2 -19.91 0.59 -14.24
CA SER A 2 -20.43 0.87 -12.90
C SER A 2 -21.96 1.03 -12.96
N LEU A 3 -22.67 0.72 -11.87
CA LEU A 3 -24.15 0.78 -11.75
C LEU A 3 -24.75 2.14 -12.19
N TRP A 4 -23.99 3.23 -12.07
CA TRP A 4 -24.41 4.59 -12.44
C TRP A 4 -24.35 4.86 -13.95
N GLU A 5 -23.42 4.20 -14.66
CA GLU A 5 -23.27 4.31 -16.12
C GLU A 5 -24.42 3.61 -16.85
N GLU A 6 -25.00 2.56 -16.25
CA GLU A 6 -26.16 1.84 -16.80
C GLU A 6 -27.49 2.59 -16.62
N GLN A 7 -27.57 3.55 -15.68
CA GLN A 7 -28.80 4.29 -15.38
C GLN A 7 -28.82 5.72 -15.95
N GLY A 8 -27.81 6.13 -16.71
CA GLY A 8 -27.73 7.48 -17.29
C GLY A 8 -27.66 8.62 -16.26
N GLY A 9 -27.30 8.31 -15.01
CA GLY A 9 -27.20 9.27 -13.92
C GLY A 9 -25.81 9.91 -13.84
N GLU A 10 -25.74 11.20 -13.49
CA GLU A 10 -24.46 11.82 -13.15
C GLU A 10 -23.83 11.13 -11.94
N PRO A 11 -22.52 10.84 -11.97
CA PRO A 11 -21.84 10.25 -10.83
C PRO A 11 -21.96 11.19 -9.61
N PRO A 12 -22.23 10.64 -8.41
CA PRO A 12 -22.27 11.41 -7.18
C PRO A 12 -21.06 12.34 -7.05
N ALA A 13 -21.26 13.56 -6.52
CA ALA A 13 -20.21 14.58 -6.43
C ALA A 13 -18.93 14.08 -5.72
N ALA A 14 -19.04 13.12 -4.81
CA ALA A 14 -17.91 12.45 -4.16
C ALA A 14 -17.05 11.62 -5.14
N LEU A 15 -17.65 10.98 -6.14
CA LEU A 15 -16.95 10.22 -7.18
C LEU A 15 -16.36 11.12 -8.26
N ALA A 16 -17.03 12.22 -8.61
CA ALA A 16 -16.51 13.22 -9.55
C ALA A 16 -15.22 13.91 -9.05
N ARG A 17 -15.04 14.00 -7.73
CA ARG A 17 -13.85 14.58 -7.08
C ARG A 17 -12.78 13.56 -6.72
N LYS A 18 -12.96 12.29 -7.11
CA LYS A 18 -12.01 11.23 -6.74
C LYS A 18 -10.67 11.51 -7.40
N PRO A 19 -9.57 11.66 -6.64
CA PRO A 19 -8.26 11.87 -7.23
C PRO A 19 -7.87 10.67 -8.08
N ALA A 20 -7.40 10.94 -9.30
CA ALA A 20 -6.78 9.92 -10.13
C ALA A 20 -5.49 9.46 -9.44
N ILE A 21 -5.49 8.22 -8.95
CA ILE A 21 -4.29 7.64 -8.37
C ILE A 21 -3.33 7.33 -9.53
N GLY A 22 -2.12 7.89 -9.47
CA GLY A 22 -1.08 7.64 -10.47
C GLY A 22 -0.82 6.14 -10.64
N ARG A 23 -0.56 5.70 -11.88
CA ARG A 23 -0.49 4.27 -12.30
C ARG A 23 0.56 3.40 -11.58
N GLY A 24 1.32 3.92 -10.60
CA GLY A 24 2.26 3.15 -9.77
C GLY A 24 1.88 3.01 -8.29
N LEU A 25 0.98 3.85 -7.75
CA LEU A 25 0.73 3.88 -6.31
C LEU A 25 -0.01 2.65 -5.79
N GLY A 26 -0.81 2.00 -6.65
CA GLY A 26 -1.48 0.74 -6.31
C GLY A 26 -0.51 -0.39 -5.97
N LEU A 27 0.69 -0.39 -6.57
CA LEU A 27 1.73 -1.37 -6.27
C LEU A 27 2.21 -1.22 -4.82
N TYR A 28 2.51 -0.01 -4.39
CA TYR A 28 3.01 0.26 -3.04
C TYR A 28 1.94 0.03 -1.98
N TRP A 29 0.69 0.41 -2.28
CA TRP A 29 -0.45 0.11 -1.41
C TRP A 29 -0.61 -1.40 -1.23
N ARG A 30 -0.58 -2.18 -2.33
CA ARG A 30 -0.65 -3.63 -2.27
C ARG A 30 0.48 -4.24 -1.44
N ALA A 31 1.72 -3.80 -1.67
CA ALA A 31 2.88 -4.26 -0.91
C ALA A 31 2.72 -4.01 0.59
N PHE A 32 2.30 -2.80 0.98
CA PHE A 32 2.04 -2.47 2.37
C PHE A 32 0.91 -3.32 2.98
N SER A 33 -0.19 -3.52 2.26
CA SER A 33 -1.32 -4.34 2.73
C SER A 33 -0.91 -5.80 2.94
N ASP A 34 -0.25 -6.41 1.95
CA ASP A 34 0.23 -7.80 2.03
C ASP A 34 1.20 -7.98 3.20
N LEU A 35 2.21 -7.10 3.32
CA LEU A 35 3.23 -7.19 4.35
C LEU A 35 2.70 -6.87 5.76
N SER A 36 1.68 -6.00 5.87
CA SER A 36 1.05 -5.71 7.15
C SER A 36 0.19 -6.86 7.65
N ALA A 37 -0.40 -7.65 6.76
CA ALA A 37 -1.19 -8.83 7.14
C ALA A 37 -0.33 -9.95 7.75
N GLU A 38 0.93 -10.05 7.34
CA GLU A 38 1.90 -11.03 7.86
C GLU A 38 2.75 -10.48 9.03
N ARG A 39 2.40 -9.31 9.56
CA ARG A 39 3.23 -8.61 10.55
C ARG A 39 3.32 -9.39 11.86
N GLU A 40 4.54 -9.55 12.33
CA GLU A 40 4.79 -10.13 13.65
C GLU A 40 4.30 -9.18 14.77
N VAL A 41 3.56 -9.75 15.71
CA VAL A 41 3.09 -9.06 16.92
C VAL A 41 3.87 -9.61 18.11
N GLY A 42 4.69 -8.76 18.72
CA GLY A 42 5.44 -9.11 19.93
C GLY A 42 4.74 -8.65 21.21
N LEU A 43 5.38 -8.93 22.35
CA LEU A 43 4.90 -8.53 23.69
C LEU A 43 4.63 -7.02 23.83
N SER A 44 5.38 -6.18 23.10
CA SER A 44 5.22 -4.72 23.09
C SER A 44 4.36 -4.22 21.92
N GLY A 45 3.53 -5.09 21.33
CA GLY A 45 2.70 -4.79 20.17
C GLY A 45 3.39 -5.09 18.82
N PRO A 46 2.80 -4.60 17.71
CA PRO A 46 3.28 -4.88 16.37
C PRO A 46 4.72 -4.41 16.14
N ARG A 47 5.49 -5.17 15.37
CA ARG A 47 6.83 -4.78 14.95
C ARG A 47 6.79 -4.03 13.60
N PRO A 48 7.78 -3.16 13.32
CA PRO A 48 7.93 -2.57 11.98
C PRO A 48 8.12 -3.64 10.92
N ILE A 49 7.70 -3.35 9.68
CA ILE A 49 7.91 -4.25 8.55
C ILE A 49 9.42 -4.41 8.29
N GLY A 50 9.90 -5.66 8.35
CA GLY A 50 11.31 -5.99 8.19
C GLY A 50 11.81 -5.84 6.75
N PHE A 51 13.09 -5.49 6.60
CA PHE A 51 13.73 -5.39 5.27
C PHE A 51 13.63 -6.70 4.47
N SER A 52 13.85 -7.84 5.11
CA SER A 52 13.78 -9.17 4.48
C SER A 52 12.40 -9.49 3.94
N ALA A 53 11.33 -9.01 4.59
CA ALA A 53 9.96 -9.18 4.11
C ALA A 53 9.74 -8.34 2.83
N ILE A 54 10.23 -7.09 2.82
CA ILE A 54 10.18 -6.22 1.64
C ILE A 54 10.99 -6.82 0.48
N ASP A 55 12.20 -7.30 0.72
CA ASP A 55 13.05 -7.96 -0.28
C ASP A 55 12.38 -9.22 -0.86
N ARG A 56 11.80 -10.07 -0.01
CA ARG A 56 11.06 -11.25 -0.45
C ARG A 56 9.85 -10.89 -1.31
N TRP A 57 9.07 -9.89 -0.89
CA TRP A 57 7.91 -9.42 -1.65
C TRP A 57 8.35 -8.82 -3.00
N ALA A 58 9.39 -7.99 -3.02
CA ALA A 58 9.94 -7.40 -4.23
C ALA A 58 10.32 -8.46 -5.27
N ARG A 59 11.07 -9.49 -4.85
CA ARG A 59 11.44 -10.63 -5.71
C ARG A 59 10.22 -11.38 -6.23
N ARG A 60 9.21 -11.62 -5.38
CA ARG A 60 7.98 -12.34 -5.75
C ARG A 60 7.19 -11.62 -6.83
N TYR A 61 7.17 -10.28 -6.81
CA TYR A 61 6.43 -9.44 -7.75
C TYR A 61 7.31 -8.79 -8.83
N ARG A 62 8.55 -9.28 -8.99
CA ARG A 62 9.49 -8.83 -10.04
C ARG A 62 9.80 -7.33 -9.98
N VAL A 63 10.02 -6.83 -8.77
CA VAL A 63 10.69 -5.54 -8.54
C VAL A 63 12.16 -5.88 -8.29
N ASP A 64 12.89 -6.10 -9.36
CA ASP A 64 14.23 -6.70 -9.40
C ASP A 64 15.35 -5.71 -9.74
N ASP A 65 15.01 -4.52 -10.21
CA ASP A 65 15.96 -3.42 -10.36
C ASP A 65 16.17 -2.64 -9.04
N VAL A 66 17.37 -2.09 -8.86
CA VAL A 66 17.78 -1.39 -7.63
C VAL A 66 16.90 -0.17 -7.35
N ASP A 67 16.59 0.63 -8.38
CA ASP A 67 15.81 1.85 -8.24
C ASP A 67 14.35 1.54 -7.87
N GLY A 68 13.77 0.51 -8.50
CA GLY A 68 12.44 -0.03 -8.22
C GLY A 68 12.34 -0.54 -6.79
N PHE A 69 13.34 -1.32 -6.34
CA PHE A 69 13.40 -1.81 -4.97
C PHE A 69 13.52 -0.67 -3.95
N ASP A 70 14.40 0.30 -4.21
CA ASP A 70 14.58 1.44 -3.32
C ASP A 70 13.32 2.30 -3.23
N ARG A 71 12.61 2.48 -4.34
CA ARG A 71 11.33 3.18 -4.38
C ARG A 71 10.25 2.43 -3.60
N LEU A 72 10.12 1.12 -3.82
CA LEU A 72 9.19 0.25 -3.07
C LEU A 72 9.46 0.33 -1.56
N LYS A 73 10.71 0.11 -1.15
CA LYS A 73 11.16 0.19 0.25
C LYS A 73 10.85 1.54 0.86
N ARG A 74 11.10 2.63 0.15
CA ARG A 74 10.81 3.99 0.62
C ARG A 74 9.33 4.20 0.90
N PHE A 75 8.45 3.83 -0.03
CA PHE A 75 7.01 4.01 0.15
C PHE A 75 6.45 3.11 1.25
N VAL A 76 6.80 1.82 1.25
CA VAL A 76 6.34 0.87 2.28
C VAL A 76 6.77 1.31 3.67
N ARG A 77 8.03 1.76 3.85
CA ARG A 77 8.51 2.26 5.15
C ARG A 77 7.81 3.55 5.60
N ALA A 78 7.51 4.46 4.68
CA ALA A 78 6.78 5.68 5.00
C ALA A 78 5.36 5.36 5.49
N MET A 79 4.66 4.47 4.78
CA MET A 79 3.32 4.01 5.18
C MET A 79 3.35 3.25 6.52
N ASP A 80 4.34 2.38 6.71
CA ASP A 80 4.54 1.63 7.94
C ASP A 80 4.76 2.56 9.15
N ALA A 81 5.59 3.59 8.97
CA ALA A 81 5.85 4.57 10.02
C ALA A 81 4.57 5.31 10.45
N GLU A 82 3.73 5.74 9.50
CA GLU A 82 2.45 6.39 9.84
C GLU A 82 1.46 5.43 10.50
N TRP A 83 1.33 4.21 10.00
CA TRP A 83 0.46 3.20 10.62
C TRP A 83 0.89 2.90 12.05
N MET A 84 2.20 2.74 12.29
CA MET A 84 2.75 2.48 13.64
C MET A 84 2.49 3.62 14.63
N LYS A 85 2.39 4.87 14.17
CA LYS A 85 1.97 6.00 15.04
C LYS A 85 0.52 5.84 15.48
N GLY A 86 -0.38 5.47 14.57
CA GLY A 86 -1.81 5.30 14.86
C GLY A 86 -2.11 4.09 15.76
N VAL A 87 -1.26 3.05 15.73
CA VAL A 87 -1.44 1.83 16.54
C VAL A 87 -0.77 1.92 17.92
N ARG A 88 0.13 2.88 18.12
CA ARG A 88 0.73 3.20 19.43
C ARG A 88 -0.02 4.31 20.18
N GLY A 89 -1.09 4.83 19.60
CA GLY A 89 -1.98 5.84 20.19
C GLY A 89 -3.10 5.23 21.00
#